data_AF-C3ZTJ3-F1
#
_entry.id   AF-C3ZTJ3-F1
#
_cell.length_a   1.000
_cell.length_b   1.000
_cell.length_c   1.000
_cell.angle_alpha   90.00
_cell.angle_beta   90.00
_cell.angle_gamma   90.00
#
_symmetry.space_group_name_H-M   'P 1'
#
loop_
_entity.id
_entity.type
_entity.pdbx_description
1 polymer ?
#
loop_
_entity_poly.entity_id
_entity_poly.type
_entity_poly.pdbx_seq_one_letter_code
_entity_poly.pdbx_strand_id
1 'polypeptide(L)'
;MGVSSRTAWRIISENAATTRASPIAAGGEIWSYDNVNIMVNVQQGRRRDLTAKDILPGAEDISSLRKRFSARIKAVLSTRFTAFASHKKPPPKRKRVPASTYRPLELMGANEATTADNITILRKFATEAGMSEDNCWDQEIIGDQATCKNIRGARRLREDDVNRLEKLEWAKECPGDFHFVWEGGRCTCITFFSSPKNVGSLAHLKDVVDRRTVDSQGKKFNPMDEFLHHACEAHLIAALLEHLGMESPDEDVPEKTEEELDDIVESFMDKFIFKQSCSNRVDDSLFELCTSLLRHLMLYTDLRQCIRDEDGTAIVGHWRFWLVTFLGSGRTQYSTEAANHLANLMADWSPKTAYVLTHNRGVNVHSTEGHGKPVDMCVENYNFATHRRGKARLRQGLQGKANCQPLLAILRGRHKVNVAENQRGTGLPTDSRQALDVRQKVC
;
A
#
# COMPACT_ATOMS: atom_id res chain seq x y z
N MET A 1 14.96 14.21 -20.81
CA MET A 1 14.51 13.25 -21.84
C MET A 1 13.26 12.58 -21.32
N GLY A 2 12.08 13.07 -21.71
CA GLY A 2 10.79 12.56 -21.20
C GLY A 2 10.37 11.35 -22.01
N VAL A 3 10.13 10.22 -21.33
CA VAL A 3 9.40 9.09 -21.93
C VAL A 3 8.00 9.61 -22.27
N SER A 4 7.59 9.55 -23.54
CA SER A 4 6.29 10.08 -23.95
C SER A 4 5.18 9.33 -23.22
N SER A 5 4.09 10.00 -22.84
CA SER A 5 2.91 9.35 -22.26
C SER A 5 2.38 8.22 -23.14
N ARG A 6 2.55 8.31 -24.48
CA ARG A 6 2.30 7.21 -25.42
C ARG A 6 3.19 6.00 -25.20
N THR A 7 4.45 6.18 -24.81
CA THR A 7 5.40 5.08 -24.55
C THR A 7 5.08 4.38 -23.23
N ALA A 8 4.70 5.12 -22.19
CA ALA A 8 4.20 4.55 -20.94
C ALA A 8 2.88 3.80 -21.15
N TRP A 9 1.94 4.40 -21.90
CA TRP A 9 0.67 3.74 -22.27
C TRP A 9 0.87 2.54 -23.17
N ARG A 10 1.80 2.59 -24.12
CA ARG A 10 2.15 1.45 -24.95
C ARG A 10 2.71 0.31 -24.11
N ILE A 11 3.63 0.57 -23.16
CA ILE A 11 4.17 -0.46 -22.27
C ILE A 11 3.09 -1.03 -21.33
N ILE A 12 2.19 -0.19 -20.81
CA ILE A 12 1.07 -0.61 -19.95
C ILE A 12 0.05 -1.44 -20.76
N SER A 13 -0.32 -0.99 -21.97
CA SER A 13 -1.26 -1.70 -22.86
C SER A 13 -0.65 -2.96 -23.47
N GLU A 14 0.63 -2.95 -23.85
CA GLU A 14 1.36 -4.14 -24.31
C GLU A 14 1.47 -5.16 -23.18
N ASN A 15 1.81 -4.74 -21.95
CA ASN A 15 1.82 -5.64 -20.79
C ASN A 15 0.43 -6.22 -20.47
N ALA A 16 -0.63 -5.41 -20.61
CA ALA A 16 -2.01 -5.86 -20.39
C ALA A 16 -2.57 -6.74 -21.53
N ALA A 17 -2.15 -6.51 -22.77
CA ALA A 17 -2.51 -7.31 -23.96
C ALA A 17 -1.77 -8.65 -23.98
N THR A 18 -0.49 -8.64 -23.61
CA THR A 18 0.31 -9.83 -23.35
C THR A 18 -0.33 -10.74 -22.31
N THR A 19 -0.98 -10.19 -21.28
CA THR A 19 -1.64 -11.03 -20.26
C THR A 19 -2.89 -11.74 -20.79
N ARG A 20 -3.37 -11.42 -22.01
CA ARG A 20 -4.73 -11.82 -22.44
C ARG A 20 -4.89 -12.35 -23.87
N ALA A 21 -3.88 -12.36 -24.75
CA ALA A 21 -4.10 -12.63 -26.18
C ALA A 21 -3.38 -13.87 -26.79
N SER A 22 -2.95 -14.86 -26.01
CA SER A 22 -2.52 -16.14 -26.58
C SER A 22 -2.88 -17.31 -25.66
N PRO A 23 -3.24 -18.49 -26.20
CA PRO A 23 -3.26 -19.70 -25.39
C PRO A 23 -1.89 -19.82 -24.73
N ILE A 24 -1.86 -20.13 -23.44
CA ILE A 24 -0.64 -20.18 -22.63
C ILE A 24 0.44 -20.92 -23.41
N ALA A 25 1.35 -20.17 -24.05
CA ALA A 25 2.59 -20.71 -24.53
C ALA A 25 3.39 -21.05 -23.27
N ALA A 26 3.94 -22.26 -23.25
CA ALA A 26 4.76 -22.74 -22.17
C ALA A 26 5.79 -21.67 -21.77
N GLY A 27 5.80 -21.33 -20.47
CA GLY A 27 6.88 -20.68 -19.73
C GLY A 27 7.74 -19.65 -20.46
N GLY A 28 7.41 -18.37 -20.23
CA GLY A 28 8.40 -17.29 -20.18
C GLY A 28 8.70 -16.63 -21.51
N GLU A 29 8.20 -15.41 -21.72
CA GLU A 29 8.88 -14.35 -22.49
C GLU A 29 8.05 -13.06 -22.58
N ILE A 30 7.66 -12.42 -21.48
CA ILE A 30 7.38 -10.97 -21.51
C ILE A 30 7.76 -10.34 -20.18
N TRP A 31 9.00 -9.86 -20.11
CA TRP A 31 9.43 -8.85 -19.15
C TRP A 31 10.54 -8.04 -19.85
N SER A 32 10.41 -6.71 -19.92
CA SER A 32 11.49 -5.86 -20.44
C SER A 32 12.73 -5.95 -19.55
N TYR A 33 13.92 -5.73 -20.13
CA TYR A 33 15.24 -5.96 -19.50
C TYR A 33 15.39 -5.39 -18.07
N ASP A 34 14.81 -4.22 -17.76
CA ASP A 34 14.87 -3.64 -16.41
C ASP A 34 13.91 -4.29 -15.41
N ASN A 35 12.78 -4.85 -15.87
CA ASN A 35 11.79 -5.55 -15.05
C ASN A 35 12.16 -7.02 -14.83
N VAL A 36 12.80 -7.66 -15.82
CA VAL A 36 13.41 -8.99 -15.68
C VAL A 36 14.39 -8.99 -14.53
N ASN A 37 15.25 -7.96 -14.44
CA ASN A 37 16.25 -7.85 -13.37
C ASN A 37 15.60 -7.75 -11.98
N ILE A 38 14.46 -7.08 -11.82
CA ILE A 38 13.79 -7.02 -10.51
C ILE A 38 13.35 -8.41 -10.08
N MET A 39 12.72 -9.18 -10.96
CA MET A 39 12.28 -10.54 -10.65
C MET A 39 13.44 -11.53 -10.49
N VAL A 40 14.44 -11.46 -11.37
CA VAL A 40 15.65 -12.30 -11.30
C VAL A 40 16.44 -12.01 -10.01
N ASN A 41 16.60 -10.76 -9.62
CA ASN A 41 17.25 -10.41 -8.35
C ASN A 41 16.40 -10.79 -7.13
N VAL A 42 15.08 -10.88 -7.29
CA VAL A 42 14.17 -11.38 -6.25
C VAL A 42 14.21 -12.90 -6.19
N GLN A 43 14.51 -13.66 -7.24
CA GLN A 43 14.50 -15.13 -7.24
C GLN A 43 15.76 -15.79 -6.62
N GLN A 44 16.09 -15.42 -5.38
CA GLN A 44 17.15 -16.08 -4.61
C GLN A 44 16.56 -16.94 -3.48
N GLY A 45 17.21 -18.07 -3.17
CA GLY A 45 16.79 -18.96 -2.08
C GLY A 45 15.37 -19.50 -2.27
N ARG A 46 14.52 -19.35 -1.24
CA ARG A 46 13.11 -19.79 -1.26
C ARG A 46 12.23 -19.01 -2.24
N ARG A 47 12.68 -17.84 -2.69
CA ARG A 47 11.92 -17.02 -3.64
C ARG A 47 11.90 -17.58 -5.06
N ARG A 48 12.77 -18.55 -5.37
CA ARG A 48 12.80 -19.23 -6.68
C ARG A 48 11.50 -19.95 -7.01
N ASP A 49 10.74 -20.34 -5.98
CA ASP A 49 9.48 -21.06 -6.10
C ASP A 49 8.30 -20.09 -6.30
N LEU A 50 8.52 -18.77 -6.19
CA LEU A 50 7.50 -17.76 -6.43
C LEU A 50 7.23 -17.59 -7.93
N THR A 51 5.95 -17.49 -8.25
CA THR A 51 5.42 -17.21 -9.59
C THR A 51 4.78 -15.83 -9.64
N ALA A 52 4.43 -15.38 -10.85
CA ALA A 52 3.69 -14.14 -11.03
C ALA A 52 2.34 -14.15 -10.27
N LYS A 53 1.71 -15.32 -10.07
CA LYS A 53 0.42 -15.44 -9.36
C LYS A 53 0.53 -15.12 -7.87
N ASP A 54 1.72 -15.25 -7.29
CA ASP A 54 1.94 -15.02 -5.85
C ASP A 54 2.07 -13.52 -5.52
N ILE A 55 2.59 -12.74 -6.48
CA ILE A 55 2.93 -11.32 -6.32
C ILE A 55 2.00 -10.36 -7.08
N LEU A 56 1.30 -10.82 -8.11
CA LEU A 56 0.33 -10.00 -8.84
C LEU A 56 -1.09 -10.20 -8.27
N PRO A 57 -2.02 -9.27 -8.48
CA PRO A 57 -3.39 -9.41 -7.99
C PRO A 57 -4.07 -10.67 -8.52
N GLY A 58 -4.57 -11.50 -7.61
CA GLY A 58 -5.38 -12.68 -7.92
C GLY A 58 -6.87 -12.39 -7.98
N ALA A 59 -7.67 -13.44 -8.24
CA ALA A 59 -9.13 -13.34 -8.27
C ALA A 59 -9.71 -12.88 -6.91
N GLU A 60 -9.13 -13.35 -5.80
CA GLU A 60 -9.52 -12.95 -4.45
C GLU A 60 -9.22 -11.47 -4.18
N ASP A 61 -8.05 -10.97 -4.60
CA ASP A 61 -7.69 -9.56 -4.48
C ASP A 61 -8.68 -8.68 -5.25
N ILE A 62 -9.03 -9.08 -6.47
CA ILE A 62 -10.00 -8.37 -7.33
C ILE A 62 -11.39 -8.38 -6.71
N SER A 63 -11.86 -9.54 -6.22
CA SER A 63 -13.16 -9.67 -5.55
C SER A 63 -13.24 -8.79 -4.31
N SER A 64 -12.19 -8.83 -3.48
CA SER A 64 -12.06 -7.99 -2.27
C SER A 64 -12.08 -6.50 -2.63
N LEU A 65 -11.36 -6.08 -3.67
CA LEU A 65 -11.36 -4.71 -4.16
C LEU A 65 -12.72 -4.28 -4.72
N ARG A 66 -13.39 -5.12 -5.52
CA ARG A 66 -14.74 -4.87 -6.04
C ARG A 66 -15.72 -4.63 -4.90
N LYS A 67 -15.68 -5.44 -3.83
CA LYS A 67 -16.53 -5.26 -2.66
C LYS A 67 -16.34 -3.90 -2.00
N ARG A 68 -15.09 -3.45 -1.80
CA ARG A 68 -14.80 -2.12 -1.21
C ARG A 68 -15.22 -0.98 -2.12
N PHE A 69 -14.95 -1.09 -3.43
CA PHE A 69 -15.38 -0.09 -4.40
C PHE A 69 -16.90 0.01 -4.48
N SER A 70 -17.61 -1.12 -4.52
CA SER A 70 -19.07 -1.17 -4.48
C SER A 70 -19.62 -0.45 -3.25
N ALA A 71 -19.10 -0.76 -2.06
CA ALA A 71 -19.50 -0.10 -0.82
C ALA A 71 -19.31 1.43 -0.89
N ARG A 72 -18.22 1.90 -1.49
CA ARG A 72 -17.97 3.33 -1.69
C ARG A 72 -18.91 3.96 -2.71
N ILE A 73 -19.17 3.30 -3.83
CA ILE A 73 -20.09 3.80 -4.87
C ILE A 73 -21.50 3.92 -4.27
N LYS A 74 -21.98 2.89 -3.55
CA LYS A 74 -23.25 2.95 -2.79
C LYS A 74 -23.29 4.12 -1.82
N ALA A 75 -22.20 4.37 -1.10
CA ALA A 75 -22.11 5.49 -0.17
C ALA A 75 -22.21 6.84 -0.92
N VAL A 76 -21.57 6.99 -2.07
CA VAL A 76 -21.67 8.23 -2.88
C VAL A 76 -23.08 8.39 -3.45
N LEU A 77 -23.67 7.36 -4.05
CA LEU A 77 -25.04 7.38 -4.55
C LEU A 77 -26.03 7.81 -3.46
N SER A 78 -26.05 7.11 -2.33
CA SER A 78 -26.99 7.39 -1.25
C SER A 78 -26.77 8.72 -0.51
N THR A 79 -25.59 9.34 -0.62
CA THR A 79 -25.29 10.61 0.06
C THR A 79 -25.33 11.82 -0.86
N ARG A 80 -25.12 11.64 -2.16
CA ARG A 80 -25.00 12.73 -3.13
C ARG A 80 -26.16 12.78 -4.13
N PHE A 81 -26.88 11.68 -4.35
CA PHE A 81 -27.96 11.61 -5.33
C PHE A 81 -29.31 11.49 -4.63
N THR A 82 -30.23 12.42 -4.90
CA THR A 82 -31.53 12.50 -4.22
C THR A 82 -32.37 11.23 -4.42
N ALA A 83 -32.34 10.66 -5.63
CA ALA A 83 -33.04 9.42 -5.96
C ALA A 83 -32.60 8.18 -5.17
N PHE A 84 -31.44 8.23 -4.51
CA PHE A 84 -30.90 7.14 -3.71
C PHE A 84 -30.84 7.48 -2.21
N ALA A 85 -31.41 8.61 -1.78
CA ALA A 85 -31.31 9.09 -0.41
C ALA A 85 -31.92 8.13 0.62
N SER A 86 -32.91 7.33 0.23
CA SER A 86 -33.52 6.29 1.08
C SER A 86 -32.55 5.15 1.44
N HIS A 87 -31.54 4.90 0.60
CA HIS A 87 -30.48 3.91 0.84
C HIS A 87 -29.39 4.41 1.78
N LYS A 88 -29.49 5.65 2.28
CA LYS A 88 -28.49 6.25 3.15
C LYS A 88 -28.45 5.53 4.49
N LYS A 89 -27.47 4.63 4.62
CA LYS A 89 -27.19 3.96 5.90
C LYS A 89 -26.60 4.98 6.87
N PRO A 90 -27.01 4.95 8.16
CA PRO A 90 -26.35 5.79 9.16
C PRO A 90 -24.86 5.47 9.18
N PRO A 91 -23.98 6.47 9.36
CA PRO A 91 -22.54 6.21 9.42
C PRO A 91 -22.28 5.15 10.51
N PRO A 92 -21.46 4.12 10.23
CA PRO A 92 -21.21 3.06 11.19
C PRO A 92 -20.67 3.66 12.48
N LYS A 93 -21.27 3.28 13.62
CA LYS A 93 -20.75 3.67 14.93
C LYS A 93 -19.36 3.07 15.09
N ARG A 94 -18.34 3.92 15.01
CA ARG A 94 -16.94 3.51 15.18
C ARG A 94 -16.73 2.91 16.55
N LYS A 95 -16.15 1.71 16.60
CA LYS A 95 -15.86 1.03 17.86
C LYS A 95 -14.68 1.71 18.56
N ARG A 96 -14.70 1.70 19.90
CA ARG A 96 -13.49 1.99 20.66
C ARG A 96 -12.52 0.83 20.49
N VAL A 97 -11.27 1.15 20.18
CA VAL A 97 -10.18 0.18 20.05
C VAL A 97 -9.09 0.55 21.07
N PRO A 98 -8.28 -0.40 21.55
CA PRO A 98 -7.14 -0.08 22.41
C PRO A 98 -6.20 0.91 21.72
N ALA A 99 -5.75 1.93 22.46
CA ALA A 99 -4.74 2.85 21.95
C ALA A 99 -3.43 2.09 21.65
N SER A 100 -2.81 2.39 20.52
CA SER A 100 -1.44 1.96 20.26
C SER A 100 -0.49 2.68 21.20
N THR A 101 0.42 1.91 21.80
CA THR A 101 1.56 2.43 22.54
C THR A 101 2.79 2.44 21.63
N TYR A 102 3.64 3.46 21.77
CA TYR A 102 4.92 3.50 21.09
C TYR A 102 5.98 4.06 22.03
N ARG A 103 7.22 3.59 21.87
CA ARG A 103 8.38 4.04 22.63
C ARG A 103 9.43 4.53 21.62
N PRO A 104 9.68 5.84 21.52
CA PRO A 104 10.74 6.34 20.66
C PRO A 104 12.09 5.83 21.17
N LEU A 105 12.96 5.45 20.23
CA LEU A 105 14.37 5.17 20.57
C LEU A 105 15.07 6.47 20.95
N GLU A 106 16.09 6.33 21.78
CA GLU A 106 16.95 7.46 22.10
C GLU A 106 17.68 7.94 20.84
N LEU A 107 17.74 9.27 20.66
CA LEU A 107 18.45 9.90 19.56
C LEU A 107 19.91 9.46 19.52
N MET A 108 20.36 8.95 18.36
CA MET A 108 21.74 8.52 18.14
C MET A 108 22.41 9.40 17.09
N GLY A 109 23.65 9.83 17.33
CA GLY A 109 24.47 10.59 16.36
C GLY A 109 24.82 9.88 15.05
N ALA A 110 24.16 8.76 14.78
CA ALA A 110 24.34 7.89 13.63
C ALA A 110 23.64 8.46 12.39
N ASN A 111 24.27 8.32 11.22
CA ASN A 111 23.70 8.72 9.94
C ASN A 111 22.97 7.54 9.29
N GLU A 112 21.63 7.55 9.35
CA GLU A 112 20.75 6.53 8.76
C GLU A 112 20.93 6.33 7.24
N ALA A 113 21.63 7.24 6.56
CA ALA A 113 21.99 7.07 5.15
C ALA A 113 23.12 6.06 4.92
N THR A 114 23.88 5.67 5.95
CA THR A 114 25.02 4.75 5.81
C THR A 114 24.73 3.37 6.40
N THR A 115 25.22 2.32 5.73
CA THR A 115 25.02 0.94 6.20
C THR A 115 25.69 0.68 7.56
N ALA A 116 26.88 1.23 7.79
CA ALA A 116 27.63 1.05 9.04
C ALA A 116 26.88 1.64 10.26
N ASP A 117 26.28 2.81 10.08
CA ASP A 117 25.48 3.44 11.13
C ASP A 117 24.16 2.71 11.35
N ASN A 118 23.55 2.16 10.29
CA ASN A 118 22.36 1.30 10.44
C ASN A 118 22.66 0.03 11.26
N ILE A 119 23.84 -0.59 11.11
CA ILE A 119 24.27 -1.71 11.97
C ILE A 119 24.29 -1.26 13.44
N THR A 120 24.86 -0.09 13.71
CA THR A 120 24.94 0.47 15.06
C THR A 120 23.55 0.75 15.64
N ILE A 121 22.64 1.33 14.85
CA ILE A 121 21.24 1.60 15.24
C ILE A 121 20.52 0.29 15.56
N LEU A 122 20.61 -0.72 14.67
CA LEU A 122 19.94 -2.01 14.86
C LEU A 122 20.48 -2.76 16.09
N ARG A 123 21.79 -2.72 16.36
CA ARG A 123 22.36 -3.32 17.58
C ARG A 123 21.90 -2.62 18.85
N LYS A 124 21.86 -1.28 18.85
CA LYS A 124 21.32 -0.53 19.98
C LYS A 124 19.85 -0.88 20.21
N PHE A 125 19.06 -0.96 19.14
CA PHE A 125 17.68 -1.40 19.21
C PHE A 125 17.54 -2.77 19.87
N ALA A 126 18.33 -3.76 19.40
CA ALA A 126 18.29 -5.11 19.95
C ALA A 126 18.65 -5.13 21.44
N THR A 127 19.67 -4.35 21.85
CA THR A 127 20.07 -4.21 23.26
C THR A 127 18.94 -3.59 24.10
N GLU A 128 18.32 -2.49 23.64
CA GLU A 128 17.21 -1.84 24.35
C GLU A 128 15.95 -2.72 24.42
N ALA A 129 15.75 -3.57 23.42
CA ALA A 129 14.68 -4.57 23.40
C ALA A 129 14.96 -5.76 24.33
N GLY A 130 16.19 -5.92 24.84
CA GLY A 130 16.62 -7.06 25.64
C GLY A 130 16.79 -8.34 24.82
N MET A 131 17.11 -8.21 23.54
CA MET A 131 17.50 -9.35 22.70
C MET A 131 18.91 -9.81 23.09
N SER A 132 19.07 -11.12 23.21
CA SER A 132 20.35 -11.79 23.33
C SER A 132 20.48 -12.83 22.23
N GLU A 133 21.63 -13.50 22.14
CA GLU A 133 21.81 -14.64 21.24
C GLU A 133 20.75 -15.74 21.49
N ASP A 134 20.51 -16.06 22.77
CA ASP A 134 19.56 -17.10 23.18
C ASP A 134 18.08 -16.70 23.05
N ASN A 135 17.79 -15.39 22.98
CA ASN A 135 16.43 -14.85 22.94
C ASN A 135 16.27 -13.82 21.82
N CYS A 136 16.68 -14.20 20.61
CA CYS A 136 16.56 -13.36 19.43
C CYS A 136 15.24 -13.68 18.69
N TRP A 137 14.36 -12.70 18.52
CA TRP A 137 13.09 -12.85 17.79
C TRP A 137 13.03 -11.95 16.57
N ASP A 138 12.26 -12.35 15.56
CA ASP A 138 12.03 -11.52 14.39
C ASP A 138 11.30 -10.23 14.79
N GLN A 139 11.87 -9.08 14.45
CA GLN A 139 11.29 -7.77 14.67
C GLN A 139 11.07 -7.08 13.34
N GLU A 140 9.85 -6.61 13.14
CA GLU A 140 9.50 -5.74 12.03
C GLU A 140 10.17 -4.36 12.20
N ILE A 141 10.84 -3.92 11.14
CA ILE A 141 11.42 -2.58 11.03
C ILE A 141 10.77 -1.88 9.85
N ILE A 142 9.89 -0.90 10.15
CA ILE A 142 9.12 -0.17 9.14
C ILE A 142 9.81 1.15 8.81
N GLY A 143 10.04 1.41 7.53
CA GLY A 143 10.64 2.66 7.06
C GLY A 143 10.44 2.88 5.57
N ASP A 144 11.02 3.97 5.05
CA ASP A 144 10.99 4.25 3.63
C ASP A 144 11.87 3.27 2.81
N GLN A 145 11.90 3.45 1.49
CA GLN A 145 12.70 2.60 0.60
C GLN A 145 14.19 2.61 0.94
N ALA A 146 14.74 3.76 1.36
CA ALA A 146 16.14 3.88 1.74
C ALA A 146 16.45 3.07 3.00
N THR A 147 15.55 3.12 3.99
CA THR A 147 15.62 2.32 5.23
C THR A 147 15.65 0.82 4.91
N CYS A 148 14.70 0.32 4.11
CA CYS A 148 14.67 -1.09 3.72
C CYS A 148 15.95 -1.51 2.97
N LYS A 149 16.45 -0.67 2.06
CA LYS A 149 17.71 -0.91 1.36
C LYS A 149 18.90 -1.01 2.33
N ASN A 150 18.98 -0.11 3.30
CA ASN A 150 20.08 -0.06 4.25
C ASN A 150 20.06 -1.24 5.23
N ILE A 151 18.89 -1.68 5.68
CA ILE A 151 18.74 -2.90 6.50
C ILE A 151 19.21 -4.14 5.73
N ARG A 152 18.79 -4.30 4.47
CA ARG A 152 19.26 -5.40 3.62
C ARG A 152 20.77 -5.33 3.40
N GLY A 153 21.32 -4.13 3.22
CA GLY A 153 22.77 -3.92 3.14
C GLY A 153 23.51 -4.30 4.42
N ALA A 154 22.96 -3.94 5.58
CA ALA A 154 23.53 -4.25 6.89
C ALA A 154 23.56 -5.75 7.14
N ARG A 155 22.48 -6.47 6.80
CA ARG A 155 22.42 -7.94 6.88
C ARG A 155 23.47 -8.61 5.99
N ARG A 156 23.64 -8.17 4.74
CA ARG A 156 24.67 -8.71 3.84
C ARG A 156 26.09 -8.50 4.36
N LEU A 157 26.40 -7.32 4.92
CA LEU A 157 27.73 -7.06 5.49
C LEU A 157 28.05 -7.91 6.72
N ARG A 158 27.04 -8.54 7.32
CA ARG A 158 27.13 -9.30 8.56
C ARG A 158 26.79 -10.77 8.35
N GLU A 159 26.67 -11.25 7.11
CA GLU A 159 26.15 -12.59 6.79
C GLU A 159 27.03 -13.73 7.33
N ASP A 160 28.34 -13.46 7.45
CA ASP A 160 29.37 -14.39 7.94
C ASP A 160 29.59 -14.34 9.46
N ASP A 161 28.82 -13.53 10.19
CA ASP A 161 28.98 -13.43 11.64
C ASP A 161 28.59 -14.71 12.39
N VAL A 162 28.97 -14.78 13.66
CA VAL A 162 28.86 -16.00 14.47
C VAL A 162 27.43 -16.43 14.78
N ASN A 163 26.49 -15.48 14.93
CA ASN A 163 25.14 -15.80 15.39
C ASN A 163 24.06 -14.90 14.78
N ARG A 164 22.79 -15.33 14.91
CA ARG A 164 21.61 -14.68 14.33
C ARG A 164 21.45 -13.20 14.74
N LEU A 165 21.86 -12.86 15.97
CA LEU A 165 21.80 -11.49 16.48
C LEU A 165 22.80 -10.58 15.77
N GLU A 166 24.06 -11.01 15.68
CA GLU A 166 25.15 -10.28 15.02
C GLU A 166 24.96 -10.22 13.50
N LYS A 167 24.39 -11.27 12.89
CA LYS A 167 23.96 -11.29 11.46
C LYS A 167 22.80 -10.35 11.14
N LEU A 168 22.15 -9.77 12.16
CA LEU A 168 20.95 -8.93 12.03
C LEU A 168 19.78 -9.63 11.31
N GLU A 169 19.76 -10.97 11.29
CA GLU A 169 18.71 -11.75 10.62
C GLU A 169 17.33 -11.52 11.23
N TRP A 170 17.28 -11.10 12.50
CA TRP A 170 16.06 -10.74 13.21
C TRP A 170 15.38 -9.48 12.68
N ALA A 171 16.13 -8.56 12.05
CA ALA A 171 15.58 -7.31 11.53
C ALA A 171 14.87 -7.57 10.19
N LYS A 172 13.53 -7.60 10.23
CA LYS A 172 12.67 -7.84 9.07
C LYS A 172 12.22 -6.51 8.49
N GLU A 173 12.83 -6.10 7.39
CA GLU A 173 12.51 -4.84 6.74
C GLU A 173 11.11 -4.83 6.13
N CYS A 174 10.37 -3.74 6.34
CA CYS A 174 9.00 -3.59 5.87
C CYS A 174 8.81 -2.16 5.33
N PRO A 175 8.36 -1.97 4.07
CA PRO A 175 8.13 -0.64 3.57
C PRO A 175 6.98 0.05 4.30
N GLY A 176 7.17 1.33 4.61
CA GLY A 176 6.21 2.19 5.29
C GLY A 176 5.03 2.59 4.41
N ASP A 177 3.84 2.57 5.01
CA ASP A 177 2.59 2.79 4.27
C ASP A 177 2.35 4.28 3.92
N PHE A 178 2.96 5.23 4.65
CA PHE A 178 2.84 6.64 4.26
C PHE A 178 3.64 6.92 3.00
N HIS A 179 4.85 6.41 2.94
CA HIS A 179 5.68 6.46 1.74
C HIS A 179 5.05 5.69 0.57
N PHE A 180 4.43 4.54 0.84
CA PHE A 180 3.64 3.81 -0.16
C PHE A 180 2.50 4.65 -0.74
N VAL A 181 1.65 5.23 0.11
CA VAL A 181 0.57 6.13 -0.30
C VAL A 181 1.13 7.30 -1.09
N TRP A 182 2.16 7.96 -0.59
CA TRP A 182 2.73 9.12 -1.25
C TRP A 182 3.20 8.74 -2.65
N GLU A 183 3.91 7.63 -2.79
CA GLU A 183 4.37 7.16 -4.08
C GLU A 183 3.21 6.80 -5.02
N GLY A 184 2.17 6.12 -4.53
CA GLY A 184 0.96 5.87 -5.31
C GLY A 184 0.34 7.16 -5.86
N GLY A 185 0.24 8.20 -5.03
CA GLY A 185 -0.24 9.52 -5.46
C GLY A 185 0.67 10.19 -6.49
N ARG A 186 2.00 10.07 -6.33
CA ARG A 186 2.98 10.59 -7.30
C ARG A 186 2.87 9.89 -8.64
N CYS A 187 2.68 8.57 -8.66
CA CYS A 187 2.39 7.82 -9.87
C CYS A 187 1.16 8.35 -10.57
N THR A 188 0.07 8.57 -9.84
CA THR A 188 -1.16 9.15 -10.40
C THR A 188 -0.89 10.54 -11.00
N CYS A 189 -0.16 11.42 -10.31
CA CYS A 189 0.23 12.71 -10.86
C CYS A 189 1.07 12.58 -12.13
N ILE A 190 2.16 11.81 -12.10
CA ILE A 190 3.07 11.67 -13.25
C ILE A 190 2.33 11.14 -14.49
N THR A 191 1.44 10.17 -14.30
CA THR A 191 0.68 9.55 -15.40
C THR A 191 -0.38 10.48 -15.98
N PHE A 192 -1.08 11.25 -15.14
CA PHE A 192 -2.32 11.95 -15.55
C PHE A 192 -2.27 13.48 -15.53
N PHE A 193 -1.18 14.13 -15.08
CA PHE A 193 -1.12 15.59 -14.99
C PHE A 193 -1.15 16.28 -16.35
N SER A 194 -0.29 15.89 -17.29
CA SER A 194 -0.21 16.45 -18.65
C SER A 194 -0.40 18.00 -18.72
N SER A 195 -1.01 18.51 -19.79
CA SER A 195 -1.23 19.95 -20.03
C SER A 195 -2.58 20.40 -19.49
N PRO A 196 -2.72 21.61 -18.92
CA PRO A 196 -4.03 22.19 -18.58
C PRO A 196 -5.00 22.31 -19.77
N LYS A 197 -4.47 22.35 -21.01
CA LYS A 197 -5.27 22.35 -22.24
C LYS A 197 -5.86 20.98 -22.57
N ASN A 198 -5.34 19.91 -21.96
CA ASN A 198 -5.87 18.56 -22.13
C ASN A 198 -7.00 18.36 -21.12
N VAL A 199 -8.24 18.48 -21.60
CA VAL A 199 -9.45 18.30 -20.79
C VAL A 199 -9.42 16.94 -20.10
N GLY A 200 -9.85 16.89 -18.84
CA GLY A 200 -9.83 15.67 -18.01
C GLY A 200 -8.48 15.33 -17.37
N SER A 201 -7.39 15.98 -17.76
CA SER A 201 -6.10 15.80 -17.09
C SER A 201 -6.06 16.41 -15.69
N LEU A 202 -5.18 15.93 -14.81
CA LEU A 202 -5.02 16.51 -13.46
C LEU A 202 -4.56 17.97 -13.50
N ALA A 203 -3.81 18.41 -14.52
CA ALA A 203 -3.47 19.82 -14.67
C ALA A 203 -4.72 20.67 -14.97
N HIS A 204 -5.58 20.20 -15.88
CA HIS A 204 -6.84 20.86 -16.19
C HIS A 204 -7.73 20.94 -14.94
N LEU A 205 -7.91 19.82 -14.23
CA LEU A 205 -8.73 19.76 -13.02
C LEU A 205 -8.20 20.65 -11.92
N LYS A 206 -6.87 20.68 -11.73
CA LYS A 206 -6.22 21.56 -10.76
C LYS A 206 -6.58 23.03 -11.02
N ASP A 207 -6.57 23.46 -12.27
CA ASP A 207 -6.89 24.85 -12.64
C ASP A 207 -8.38 25.13 -12.45
N VAL A 208 -9.26 24.18 -12.80
CA VAL A 208 -10.71 24.30 -12.59
C VAL A 208 -11.07 24.48 -11.10
N VAL A 209 -10.39 23.78 -10.19
CA VAL A 209 -10.64 23.87 -8.75
C VAL A 209 -9.68 24.81 -7.99
N ASP A 210 -8.91 25.64 -8.71
CA ASP A 210 -7.93 26.60 -8.20
C ASP A 210 -6.91 26.04 -7.17
N ARG A 211 -6.46 24.79 -7.36
CA ARG A 211 -5.52 24.10 -6.46
C ARG A 211 -4.05 24.41 -6.79
N ARG A 212 -3.68 25.69 -6.80
CA ARG A 212 -2.36 26.19 -7.26
C ARG A 212 -1.13 25.53 -6.62
N THR A 213 -1.26 25.07 -5.38
CA THR A 213 -0.16 24.47 -4.60
C THR A 213 0.21 23.05 -5.03
N VAL A 214 -0.62 22.40 -5.84
CA VAL A 214 -0.35 21.05 -6.36
C VAL A 214 0.66 21.12 -7.50
N ASP A 215 1.73 20.34 -7.39
CA ASP A 215 2.74 20.23 -8.45
C ASP A 215 2.54 18.95 -9.27
N SER A 216 3.03 18.97 -10.51
CA SER A 216 2.89 17.87 -11.47
C SER A 216 3.59 16.57 -11.06
N GLN A 217 4.42 16.60 -10.02
CA GLN A 217 5.22 15.48 -9.55
C GLN A 217 4.77 14.98 -8.17
N GLY A 218 3.73 15.60 -7.58
CA GLY A 218 3.25 15.27 -6.24
C GLY A 218 4.31 15.44 -5.14
N LYS A 219 5.23 16.41 -5.26
CA LYS A 219 6.32 16.62 -4.29
C LYS A 219 5.84 17.08 -2.92
N LYS A 220 4.65 17.66 -2.82
CA LYS A 220 4.05 18.04 -1.54
C LYS A 220 2.89 17.11 -1.23
N PHE A 221 3.07 16.26 -0.22
CA PHE A 221 2.09 15.24 0.15
C PHE A 221 0.70 15.83 0.44
N ASN A 222 0.58 16.78 1.39
CA ASN A 222 -0.75 17.28 1.80
C ASN A 222 -1.54 17.92 0.64
N PRO A 223 -0.99 18.86 -0.16
CA PRO A 223 -1.71 19.39 -1.32
C PRO A 223 -2.11 18.32 -2.34
N MET A 224 -1.21 17.36 -2.62
CA MET A 224 -1.48 16.27 -3.56
C MET A 224 -2.60 15.36 -3.03
N ASP A 225 -2.49 14.90 -1.79
CA ASP A 225 -3.44 14.00 -1.14
C ASP A 225 -4.85 14.59 -1.14
N GLU A 226 -5.00 15.84 -0.67
CA GLU A 226 -6.28 16.53 -0.66
C GLU A 226 -6.85 16.70 -2.08
N PHE A 227 -6.02 17.07 -3.04
CA PHE A 227 -6.44 17.23 -4.44
C PHE A 227 -6.91 15.91 -5.07
N LEU A 228 -6.17 14.81 -4.86
CA LEU A 228 -6.56 13.50 -5.40
C LEU A 228 -7.87 12.98 -4.79
N HIS A 229 -8.16 13.29 -3.51
CA HIS A 229 -9.47 12.97 -2.92
C HIS A 229 -10.61 13.74 -3.59
N HIS A 230 -10.45 15.05 -3.78
CA HIS A 230 -11.45 15.87 -4.47
C HIS A 230 -11.64 15.44 -5.92
N ALA A 231 -10.53 15.17 -6.63
CA ALA A 231 -10.58 14.67 -8.01
C ALA A 231 -11.31 13.32 -8.06
N CYS A 232 -11.05 12.41 -7.11
CA CYS A 232 -11.72 11.12 -7.04
C CYS A 232 -13.24 11.25 -6.87
N GLU A 233 -13.69 12.07 -5.92
CA GLU A 233 -15.11 12.27 -5.66
C GLU A 233 -15.80 12.92 -6.86
N ALA A 234 -15.21 13.97 -7.44
CA ALA A 234 -15.76 14.63 -8.62
C ALA A 234 -15.84 13.71 -9.85
N HIS A 235 -14.80 12.92 -10.13
CA HIS A 235 -14.80 11.97 -11.25
C HIS A 235 -15.82 10.85 -11.04
N LEU A 236 -15.94 10.38 -9.81
CA LEU A 236 -16.90 9.34 -9.48
C LEU A 236 -18.34 9.85 -9.68
N ILE A 237 -18.67 11.05 -9.20
CA ILE A 237 -19.98 11.65 -9.40
C ILE A 237 -20.26 11.88 -10.90
N ALA A 238 -19.30 12.45 -11.64
CA ALA A 238 -19.45 12.70 -13.07
C ALA A 238 -19.68 11.41 -13.87
N ALA A 239 -18.92 10.34 -13.56
CA ALA A 239 -19.10 9.05 -14.20
C ALA A 239 -20.45 8.40 -13.83
N LEU A 240 -20.94 8.60 -12.60
CA LEU A 240 -22.24 8.09 -12.17
C LEU A 240 -23.40 8.82 -12.88
N LEU A 241 -23.30 10.15 -13.04
CA LEU A 241 -24.27 10.93 -13.83
C LEU A 241 -24.35 10.41 -15.27
N GLU A 242 -23.20 10.22 -15.93
CA GLU A 242 -23.11 9.63 -17.26
C GLU A 242 -23.67 8.20 -17.31
N HIS A 243 -23.43 7.38 -16.29
CA HIS A 243 -23.93 6.00 -16.24
C HIS A 243 -25.45 5.94 -16.07
N LEU A 244 -26.01 6.85 -15.28
CA LEU A 244 -27.43 6.93 -14.97
C LEU A 244 -28.23 7.73 -16.01
N GLY A 245 -27.55 8.44 -16.92
CA GLY A 245 -28.19 9.34 -17.87
C GLY A 245 -28.81 10.56 -17.21
N MET A 246 -28.22 11.03 -16.11
CA MET A 246 -28.71 12.17 -15.30
C MET A 246 -27.87 13.42 -15.58
N GLU A 247 -28.50 14.59 -15.60
CA GLU A 247 -27.80 15.87 -15.76
C GLU A 247 -27.23 16.39 -14.43
N SER A 248 -27.89 16.07 -13.30
CA SER A 248 -27.45 16.49 -11.97
C SER A 248 -27.79 15.47 -10.89
N PRO A 249 -27.06 15.43 -9.75
CA PRO A 249 -27.37 14.50 -8.66
C PRO A 249 -28.72 14.77 -7.99
N ASP A 250 -29.27 15.98 -8.17
CA ASP A 250 -30.54 16.43 -7.60
C ASP A 250 -31.73 16.16 -8.53
N GLU A 251 -31.52 15.54 -9.69
CA GLU A 251 -32.58 15.20 -10.63
C GLU A 251 -33.58 14.21 -10.00
N ASP A 252 -34.87 14.53 -10.14
CA ASP A 252 -35.97 13.75 -9.57
C ASP A 252 -36.26 12.53 -10.47
N VAL A 253 -35.64 11.40 -10.14
CA VAL A 253 -35.91 10.11 -10.78
C VAL A 253 -36.56 9.14 -9.78
N PRO A 254 -37.40 8.19 -10.26
CA PRO A 254 -38.08 7.25 -9.38
C PRO A 254 -37.10 6.51 -8.47
N GLU A 255 -37.50 6.37 -7.20
CA GLU A 255 -36.74 5.65 -6.19
C GLU A 255 -36.43 4.23 -6.66
N LYS A 256 -35.18 3.81 -6.43
CA LYS A 256 -34.67 2.49 -6.81
C LYS A 256 -34.73 1.51 -5.65
N THR A 257 -34.95 0.22 -5.90
CA THR A 257 -34.81 -0.82 -4.86
C THR A 257 -33.33 -1.07 -4.54
N GLU A 258 -33.03 -1.81 -3.46
CA GLU A 258 -31.62 -2.16 -3.13
C GLU A 258 -31.06 -3.11 -4.20
N GLU A 259 -31.87 -3.99 -4.78
CA GLU A 259 -31.47 -4.85 -5.90
C GLU A 259 -31.11 -4.04 -7.15
N GLU A 260 -31.95 -3.07 -7.54
CA GLU A 260 -31.63 -2.16 -8.65
C GLU A 260 -30.36 -1.35 -8.37
N LEU A 261 -30.12 -0.94 -7.11
CA LEU A 261 -28.89 -0.26 -6.71
C LEU A 261 -27.66 -1.17 -6.86
N ASP A 262 -27.76 -2.45 -6.48
CA ASP A 262 -26.69 -3.42 -6.69
C ASP A 262 -26.37 -3.62 -8.16
N ASP A 263 -27.38 -3.77 -9.02
CA ASP A 263 -27.23 -3.90 -10.47
C ASP A 263 -26.58 -2.65 -11.10
N ILE A 264 -26.99 -1.45 -10.65
CA ILE A 264 -26.38 -0.18 -11.07
C ILE A 264 -24.90 -0.14 -10.70
N VAL A 265 -24.56 -0.53 -9.48
CA VAL A 265 -23.18 -0.49 -8.98
C VAL A 265 -22.30 -1.51 -9.70
N GLU A 266 -22.81 -2.72 -9.95
CA GLU A 266 -22.10 -3.76 -10.69
C GLU A 266 -21.84 -3.33 -12.14
N SER A 267 -22.88 -2.90 -12.85
CA SER A 267 -22.76 -2.41 -14.24
C SER A 267 -21.85 -1.18 -14.34
N PHE A 268 -21.88 -0.27 -13.36
CA PHE A 268 -20.96 0.86 -13.28
C PHE A 268 -19.51 0.40 -13.12
N MET A 269 -19.25 -0.51 -12.19
CA MET A 269 -17.92 -1.05 -11.95
C MET A 269 -17.35 -1.71 -13.22
N ASP A 270 -18.17 -2.49 -13.92
CA ASP A 270 -17.75 -3.17 -15.15
C ASP A 270 -17.52 -2.21 -16.30
N LYS A 271 -18.31 -1.13 -16.41
CA LYS A 271 -18.20 -0.15 -17.50
C LYS A 271 -17.10 0.90 -17.28
N PHE A 272 -16.88 1.37 -16.06
CA PHE A 272 -16.00 2.52 -15.80
C PHE A 272 -14.73 2.21 -15.01
N ILE A 273 -14.70 1.12 -14.23
CA ILE A 273 -13.57 0.82 -13.32
C ILE A 273 -12.76 -0.39 -13.77
N PHE A 274 -13.43 -1.51 -14.04
CA PHE A 274 -12.82 -2.79 -14.40
C PHE A 274 -12.92 -3.10 -15.90
N LYS A 275 -13.53 -2.21 -16.69
CA LYS A 275 -13.64 -2.35 -18.14
C LYS A 275 -12.28 -2.66 -18.72
N GLN A 276 -12.27 -3.72 -19.51
CA GLN A 276 -11.11 -4.12 -20.28
C GLN A 276 -11.05 -3.22 -21.51
N SER A 277 -9.99 -2.44 -21.67
CA SER A 277 -9.75 -1.62 -22.87
C SER A 277 -9.60 -2.56 -24.08
N CYS A 278 -10.72 -2.87 -24.73
CA CYS A 278 -10.82 -3.80 -25.86
C CYS A 278 -11.56 -3.18 -27.05
N SER A 279 -11.34 -1.90 -27.35
CA SER A 279 -11.89 -1.35 -28.59
C SER A 279 -10.84 -0.56 -29.34
N ASN A 280 -10.51 -1.03 -30.55
CA ASN A 280 -9.70 -0.32 -31.55
C ASN A 280 -10.42 0.93 -32.11
N ARG A 281 -11.32 1.56 -31.34
CA ARG A 281 -12.03 2.75 -31.77
C ARG A 281 -11.10 3.94 -31.60
N VAL A 282 -10.72 4.53 -32.73
CA VAL A 282 -9.70 5.58 -32.85
C VAL A 282 -10.05 6.87 -32.08
N ASP A 283 -11.28 7.01 -31.56
CA ASP A 283 -11.81 8.29 -31.07
C ASP A 283 -12.13 8.36 -29.57
N ASP A 284 -11.96 7.29 -28.79
CA ASP A 284 -12.42 7.28 -27.38
C ASP A 284 -11.34 7.69 -26.35
N SER A 285 -10.31 8.42 -26.81
CA SER A 285 -9.10 8.69 -26.00
C SER A 285 -9.37 9.49 -24.71
N LEU A 286 -10.37 10.38 -24.72
CA LEU A 286 -10.76 11.15 -23.53
C LEU A 286 -11.49 10.27 -22.51
N PHE A 287 -12.42 9.42 -22.96
CA PHE A 287 -13.11 8.47 -22.09
C PHE A 287 -12.13 7.49 -21.46
N GLU A 288 -11.20 6.95 -22.25
CA GLU A 288 -10.13 6.08 -21.76
C GLU A 288 -9.24 6.77 -20.73
N LEU A 289 -8.88 8.04 -20.97
CA LEU A 289 -8.14 8.86 -20.01
C LEU A 289 -8.90 9.02 -18.70
N CYS A 290 -10.17 9.44 -18.76
CA CYS A 290 -11.00 9.70 -17.59
C CYS A 290 -11.31 8.45 -16.77
N THR A 291 -11.64 7.33 -17.42
CA THR A 291 -11.88 6.04 -16.75
C THR A 291 -10.61 5.47 -16.12
N SER A 292 -9.48 5.58 -16.82
CA SER A 292 -8.18 5.17 -16.28
C SER A 292 -7.77 6.01 -15.08
N LEU A 293 -7.98 7.33 -15.15
CA LEU A 293 -7.75 8.23 -14.03
C LEU A 293 -8.66 7.88 -12.85
N LEU A 294 -9.97 7.69 -13.07
CA LEU A 294 -10.93 7.30 -12.03
C LEU A 294 -10.50 6.01 -11.33
N ARG A 295 -10.07 4.99 -12.08
CA ARG A 295 -9.55 3.74 -11.50
C ARG A 295 -8.37 3.97 -10.57
N HIS A 296 -7.40 4.80 -10.97
CA HIS A 296 -6.24 5.12 -10.13
C HIS A 296 -6.61 5.95 -8.90
N LEU A 297 -7.53 6.90 -9.05
CA LEU A 297 -8.06 7.69 -7.94
C LEU A 297 -8.80 6.83 -6.93
N MET A 298 -9.61 5.86 -7.40
CA MET A 298 -10.30 4.88 -6.55
C MET A 298 -9.31 3.97 -5.82
N LEU A 299 -8.28 3.45 -6.51
CA LEU A 299 -7.21 2.68 -5.87
C LEU A 299 -6.47 3.49 -4.79
N TYR A 300 -6.08 4.72 -5.10
CA TYR A 300 -5.38 5.60 -4.18
C TYR A 300 -6.19 5.87 -2.90
N THR A 301 -7.44 6.26 -3.08
CA THR A 301 -8.30 6.63 -1.96
C THR A 301 -8.81 5.41 -1.18
N ASP A 302 -8.91 4.22 -1.81
CA ASP A 302 -9.15 2.95 -1.08
C ASP A 302 -7.94 2.56 -0.23
N LEU A 303 -6.71 2.66 -0.76
CA LEU A 303 -5.49 2.42 0.03
C LEU A 303 -5.45 3.32 1.28
N ARG A 304 -5.78 4.60 1.13
CA ARG A 304 -5.91 5.55 2.26
C ARG A 304 -6.91 5.07 3.31
N GLN A 305 -8.05 4.55 2.87
CA GLN A 305 -9.09 4.06 3.78
C GLN A 305 -8.64 2.77 4.48
N CYS A 306 -8.05 1.81 3.75
CA CYS A 306 -7.50 0.57 4.31
C CYS A 306 -6.47 0.85 5.42
N ILE A 307 -5.59 1.84 5.23
CA ILE A 307 -4.62 2.27 6.24
C ILE A 307 -5.30 2.85 7.49
N ARG A 308 -6.34 3.68 7.29
CA ARG A 308 -7.10 4.28 8.40
C ARG A 308 -7.86 3.23 9.21
N ASP A 309 -8.33 2.19 8.54
CA ASP A 309 -9.04 1.07 9.17
C ASP A 309 -8.09 -0.03 9.66
N GLU A 310 -6.78 0.14 9.46
CA GLU A 310 -5.74 -0.82 9.82
C GLU A 310 -5.97 -2.22 9.19
N ASP A 311 -6.56 -2.25 7.98
CA ASP A 311 -6.80 -3.47 7.21
C ASP A 311 -5.52 -3.89 6.48
N GLY A 312 -4.66 -4.58 7.23
CA GLY A 312 -3.38 -5.09 6.75
C GLY A 312 -3.47 -5.96 5.50
N THR A 313 -4.49 -6.82 5.41
CA THR A 313 -4.68 -7.70 4.26
C THR A 313 -5.00 -6.89 3.00
N ALA A 314 -5.89 -5.91 3.11
CA ALA A 314 -6.19 -5.03 1.98
C ALA A 314 -5.00 -4.15 1.59
N ILE A 315 -4.18 -3.69 2.54
CA ILE A 315 -2.94 -2.96 2.27
C ILE A 315 -1.95 -3.81 1.46
N VAL A 316 -1.76 -5.08 1.84
CA VAL A 316 -0.92 -6.03 1.07
C VAL A 316 -1.50 -6.28 -0.32
N GLY A 317 -2.82 -6.41 -0.45
CA GLY A 317 -3.49 -6.48 -1.76
C GLY A 317 -3.18 -5.24 -2.62
N HIS A 318 -3.17 -4.05 -2.03
CA HIS A 318 -2.78 -2.81 -2.72
C HIS A 318 -1.33 -2.84 -3.20
N TRP A 319 -0.38 -3.41 -2.45
CA TRP A 319 1.00 -3.57 -2.94
C TRP A 319 1.05 -4.37 -4.25
N ARG A 320 0.20 -5.39 -4.40
CA ARG A 320 0.08 -6.16 -5.66
C ARG A 320 -0.45 -5.29 -6.80
N PHE A 321 -1.52 -4.52 -6.56
CA PHE A 321 -2.10 -3.64 -7.59
C PHE A 321 -1.14 -2.53 -8.01
N TRP A 322 -0.48 -1.89 -7.05
CA TRP A 322 0.42 -0.77 -7.29
C TRP A 322 1.78 -1.21 -7.84
N LEU A 323 2.24 -2.44 -7.61
CA LEU A 323 3.47 -2.97 -8.23
C LEU A 323 3.44 -2.79 -9.75
N VAL A 324 2.33 -3.16 -10.40
CA VAL A 324 2.16 -3.02 -11.86
C VAL A 324 2.19 -1.55 -12.27
N THR A 325 1.55 -0.68 -11.51
CA THR A 325 1.54 0.77 -11.75
C THR A 325 2.94 1.40 -11.56
N PHE A 326 3.70 0.97 -10.55
CA PHE A 326 5.08 1.42 -10.33
C PHE A 326 6.00 1.03 -11.48
N LEU A 327 5.86 -0.20 -11.99
CA LEU A 327 6.59 -0.67 -13.17
C LEU A 327 6.22 0.17 -14.42
N GLY A 328 4.93 0.36 -14.68
CA GLY A 328 4.44 1.11 -15.84
C GLY A 328 4.79 2.61 -15.83
N SER A 329 4.93 3.20 -14.64
CA SER A 329 5.30 4.61 -14.46
C SER A 329 6.81 4.85 -14.27
N GLY A 330 7.64 3.81 -14.39
CA GLY A 330 9.09 3.93 -14.25
C GLY A 330 9.57 4.21 -12.82
N ARG A 331 8.78 3.86 -11.80
CA ARG A 331 9.12 4.05 -10.38
C ARG A 331 9.87 2.83 -9.85
N THR A 332 11.05 2.60 -10.43
CA THR A 332 11.87 1.38 -10.24
C THR A 332 12.23 1.10 -8.78
N GLN A 333 12.45 2.13 -7.97
CA GLN A 333 12.76 1.98 -6.55
C GLN A 333 11.59 1.36 -5.77
N TYR A 334 10.36 1.85 -6.00
CA TYR A 334 9.18 1.34 -5.30
C TYR A 334 8.60 0.08 -5.93
N SER A 335 8.81 -0.16 -7.23
CA SER A 335 8.51 -1.48 -7.80
C SER A 335 9.42 -2.55 -7.21
N THR A 336 10.72 -2.25 -7.04
CA THR A 336 11.67 -3.14 -6.36
C THR A 336 11.26 -3.38 -4.90
N GLU A 337 10.83 -2.33 -4.19
CA GLU A 337 10.40 -2.49 -2.79
C GLU A 337 9.11 -3.29 -2.67
N ALA A 338 8.12 -3.02 -3.53
CA ALA A 338 6.87 -3.79 -3.60
C ALA A 338 7.16 -5.28 -3.86
N ALA A 339 8.02 -5.59 -4.85
CA ALA A 339 8.39 -6.96 -5.17
C ALA A 339 9.10 -7.66 -4.01
N ASN A 340 10.04 -6.98 -3.34
CA ASN A 340 10.72 -7.52 -2.17
C ASN A 340 9.76 -7.74 -1.00
N HIS A 341 8.86 -6.80 -0.72
CA HIS A 341 7.89 -6.92 0.36
C HIS A 341 6.93 -8.10 0.14
N LEU A 342 6.40 -8.24 -1.08
CA LEU A 342 5.53 -9.36 -1.43
C LEU A 342 6.29 -10.70 -1.38
N ALA A 343 7.50 -10.77 -1.93
CA ALA A 343 8.31 -11.98 -1.85
C ALA A 343 8.67 -12.36 -0.40
N ASN A 344 8.96 -11.36 0.44
CA ASN A 344 9.22 -11.56 1.85
C ASN A 344 8.03 -12.18 2.58
N LEU A 345 6.82 -11.65 2.34
CA LEU A 345 5.58 -12.17 2.93
C LEU A 345 5.26 -13.60 2.48
N MET A 346 5.52 -13.92 1.21
CA MET A 346 5.12 -15.20 0.61
C MET A 346 6.16 -16.32 0.80
N ALA A 347 7.45 -16.00 0.85
CA ALA A 347 8.52 -17.01 0.83
C ALA A 347 9.51 -16.91 1.98
N ASP A 348 9.95 -15.70 2.36
CA ASP A 348 11.10 -15.56 3.27
C ASP A 348 10.69 -15.55 4.76
N TRP A 349 9.54 -14.98 5.08
CA TRP A 349 9.12 -14.86 6.47
C TRP A 349 8.38 -16.11 6.93
N SER A 350 8.56 -16.45 8.20
CA SER A 350 7.72 -17.49 8.81
C SER A 350 6.24 -17.06 8.74
N PRO A 351 5.27 -17.98 8.71
CA PRO A 351 3.85 -17.60 8.70
C PRO A 351 3.46 -16.66 9.84
N LYS A 352 4.08 -16.84 11.02
CA LYS A 352 3.89 -15.95 12.17
C LYS A 352 4.45 -14.55 11.90
N THR A 353 5.67 -14.47 11.36
CA THR A 353 6.32 -13.20 11.00
C THR A 353 5.50 -12.48 9.93
N ALA A 354 5.12 -13.16 8.85
CA ALA A 354 4.26 -12.61 7.81
C ALA A 354 2.93 -12.08 8.36
N TYR A 355 2.26 -12.84 9.24
CA TYR A 355 1.03 -12.38 9.90
C TYR A 355 1.24 -11.07 10.67
N VAL A 356 2.31 -10.98 11.46
CA VAL A 356 2.64 -9.77 12.24
C VAL A 356 2.88 -8.58 11.30
N LEU A 357 3.70 -8.74 10.25
CA LEU A 357 4.04 -7.67 9.30
C LEU A 357 2.89 -7.27 8.37
N THR A 358 1.89 -8.16 8.20
CA THR A 358 0.65 -7.80 7.52
C THR A 358 -0.22 -6.92 8.42
N HIS A 359 -0.36 -7.23 9.71
CA HIS A 359 -1.39 -6.61 10.56
C HIS A 359 -0.88 -5.49 11.49
N ASN A 360 0.43 -5.28 11.62
CA ASN A 360 1.03 -4.25 12.50
C ASN A 360 1.59 -3.03 11.75
N ARG A 361 0.95 -2.67 10.62
CA ARG A 361 1.43 -1.59 9.74
C ARG A 361 0.96 -0.18 10.12
N GLY A 362 0.09 -0.07 11.11
CA GLY A 362 -0.50 1.18 11.57
C GLY A 362 -0.37 1.42 13.08
N VAL A 363 -0.56 2.67 13.48
CA VAL A 363 -0.76 3.11 14.87
C VAL A 363 -2.06 3.87 15.01
N ASN A 364 -2.80 3.55 16.07
CA ASN A 364 -4.03 4.25 16.44
C ASN A 364 -3.93 4.80 17.85
N VAL A 365 -3.49 6.04 17.98
CA VAL A 365 -3.38 6.74 19.28
C VAL A 365 -4.72 7.32 19.76
N HIS A 366 -5.75 7.29 18.92
CA HIS A 366 -7.05 7.91 19.19
C HIS A 366 -8.06 6.96 19.84
N SER A 367 -7.69 5.68 20.02
CA SER A 367 -8.56 4.63 20.60
C SER A 367 -9.91 4.49 19.89
N THR A 368 -9.97 4.86 18.60
CA THR A 368 -11.21 4.90 17.81
C THR A 368 -10.93 4.33 16.43
N GLU A 369 -11.75 3.38 15.99
CA GLU A 369 -11.68 2.80 14.63
C GLU A 369 -11.64 3.88 13.52
N GLY A 370 -10.97 3.59 12.40
CA GLY A 370 -10.84 4.53 11.27
C GLY A 370 -9.88 5.72 11.50
N HIS A 371 -9.04 5.63 12.54
CA HIS A 371 -8.01 6.63 12.89
C HIS A 371 -6.59 6.04 12.91
N GLY A 372 -6.39 4.88 12.26
CA GLY A 372 -5.07 4.34 11.99
C GLY A 372 -4.22 5.34 11.20
N LYS A 373 -2.93 5.36 11.51
CA LYS A 373 -1.89 6.15 10.83
C LYS A 373 -0.74 5.22 10.48
N PRO A 374 -0.10 5.36 9.31
CA PRO A 374 1.11 4.62 9.00
C PRO A 374 2.18 4.82 10.08
N VAL A 375 2.91 3.75 10.39
CA VAL A 375 4.01 3.76 11.36
C VAL A 375 5.06 4.80 11.00
N ASP A 376 5.52 4.76 9.75
CA ASP A 376 6.55 5.66 9.21
C ASP A 376 6.09 7.14 9.28
N MET A 377 4.81 7.43 9.07
CA MET A 377 4.27 8.78 9.30
C MET A 377 4.34 9.21 10.77
N CYS A 378 4.13 8.29 11.70
CA CYS A 378 4.26 8.58 13.13
C CYS A 378 5.70 8.93 13.48
N VAL A 379 6.67 8.20 12.91
CA VAL A 379 8.10 8.48 13.04
C VAL A 379 8.43 9.86 12.50
N GLU A 380 8.01 10.18 11.27
CA GLU A 380 8.25 11.49 10.65
C GLU A 380 7.72 12.65 11.50
N ASN A 381 6.51 12.51 12.04
CA ASN A 381 5.93 13.52 12.93
C ASN A 381 6.73 13.67 14.22
N TYR A 382 7.22 12.57 14.78
CA TYR A 382 8.08 12.59 15.96
C TYR A 382 9.41 13.29 15.67
N ASN A 383 10.08 12.92 14.58
CA ASN A 383 11.35 13.47 14.12
C ASN A 383 11.23 14.98 13.89
N PHE A 384 10.13 15.39 13.27
CA PHE A 384 9.84 16.80 13.06
C PHE A 384 9.66 17.57 14.37
N ALA A 385 8.95 17.00 15.34
CA ALA A 385 8.74 17.61 16.65
C ALA A 385 10.05 17.72 17.45
N THR A 386 10.89 16.69 17.44
CA THR A 386 12.20 16.70 18.13
C THR A 386 13.15 17.71 17.49
N HIS A 387 13.25 17.75 16.16
CA HIS A 387 14.07 18.75 15.46
C HIS A 387 13.64 20.19 15.75
N ARG A 388 12.33 20.46 15.79
CA ARG A 388 11.82 21.79 16.16
C ARG A 388 12.23 22.20 17.58
N ARG A 389 12.12 21.27 18.54
CA ARG A 389 12.54 21.50 19.94
C ARG A 389 14.06 21.68 20.04
N GLY A 390 14.84 20.89 19.32
CA GLY A 390 16.30 21.00 19.27
C GLY A 390 16.75 22.37 18.72
N LYS A 391 16.15 22.83 17.62
CA LYS A 391 16.39 24.19 17.09
C LYS A 391 16.01 25.29 18.07
N ALA A 392 14.92 25.13 18.82
CA ALA A 392 14.53 26.08 19.85
C ALA A 392 15.55 26.15 21.01
N ARG A 393 16.08 25.00 21.45
CA ARG A 393 17.14 24.93 22.48
C ARG A 393 18.46 25.53 22.00
N LEU A 394 18.87 25.26 20.77
CA LEU A 394 20.07 25.89 20.17
C LEU A 394 19.94 27.42 20.11
N ARG A 395 18.75 27.94 19.78
CA ARG A 395 18.46 29.39 19.84
C ARG A 395 18.53 29.97 21.25
N GLN A 396 18.32 29.15 22.28
CA GLN A 396 18.43 29.55 23.69
C GLN A 396 19.86 29.42 24.25
N GLY A 397 20.88 29.17 23.41
CA GLY A 397 22.27 29.04 23.84
C GLY A 397 22.58 27.71 24.56
N LEU A 398 21.63 26.77 24.60
CA LEU A 398 21.87 25.41 25.09
C LEU A 398 22.62 24.65 23.99
N GLN A 399 23.95 24.64 24.07
CA GLN A 399 24.83 23.90 23.15
C GLN A 399 24.65 22.39 23.31
N GLY A 400 23.79 21.81 22.47
CA GLY A 400 23.74 20.37 22.22
C GLY A 400 23.52 20.15 20.73
N LYS A 401 24.46 19.47 20.06
CA LYS A 401 24.36 19.15 18.63
C LYS A 401 23.10 18.31 18.38
N ALA A 402 22.07 18.92 17.79
CA ALA A 402 20.82 18.27 17.42
C ALA A 402 20.89 17.74 15.99
N ASN A 403 21.72 16.73 15.76
CA ASN A 403 21.43 15.78 14.68
C ASN A 403 20.53 14.67 15.26
N CYS A 404 20.27 13.59 14.53
CA CYS A 404 19.56 12.38 14.96
C CYS A 404 18.05 12.37 14.69
N GLN A 405 17.65 11.35 13.94
CA GLN A 405 16.29 10.84 13.81
C GLN A 405 16.21 9.50 14.58
N PRO A 406 15.08 9.19 15.21
CA PRO A 406 14.81 7.87 15.80
C PRO A 406 14.18 6.93 14.78
N LEU A 407 14.66 5.69 14.78
CA LEU A 407 13.86 4.53 14.37
C LEU A 407 12.73 4.36 15.40
N LEU A 408 11.51 4.07 14.94
CA LEU A 408 10.42 3.67 15.84
C LEU A 408 10.22 2.16 15.72
N ALA A 409 10.46 1.45 16.81
CA ALA A 409 9.87 0.13 16.97
C ALA A 409 8.54 0.26 17.69
N ILE A 410 7.49 -0.18 17.02
CA ILE A 410 6.19 -0.30 17.66
C ILE A 410 6.14 -1.65 18.36
N LEU A 411 6.33 -1.62 19.67
CA LEU A 411 5.99 -2.72 20.54
C LEU A 411 4.49 -2.64 20.82
N ARG A 412 3.65 -3.24 19.96
CA ARG A 412 2.29 -3.58 20.39
C ARG A 412 2.41 -4.68 21.43
N GLY A 413 1.91 -4.42 22.64
CA GLY A 413 1.84 -5.42 23.71
C GLY A 413 1.25 -6.71 23.16
N ARG A 414 2.00 -7.81 23.29
CA ARG A 414 1.69 -9.14 22.75
C ARG A 414 0.19 -9.44 22.87
N HIS A 415 -0.57 -9.35 21.78
CA HIS A 415 -1.73 -10.22 21.69
C HIS A 415 -1.17 -11.63 21.70
N LYS A 416 -1.57 -12.43 22.71
CA LYS A 416 -1.42 -13.87 22.66
C LYS A 416 -2.26 -14.32 21.47
N VAL A 417 -1.67 -14.31 20.28
CA VAL A 417 -2.28 -14.91 19.10
C VAL A 417 -2.24 -16.41 19.36
N ASN A 418 -3.36 -16.98 19.79
CA ASN A 418 -3.55 -18.42 19.78
C ASN A 418 -3.63 -18.85 18.30
N VAL A 419 -2.47 -19.09 17.68
CA VAL A 419 -2.36 -19.56 16.28
C VAL A 419 -2.96 -20.97 16.09
N ALA A 420 -3.32 -21.65 17.19
CA ALA A 420 -3.84 -23.02 17.17
C ALA A 420 -5.21 -23.20 16.47
N GLU A 421 -5.97 -22.14 16.19
CA GLU A 421 -7.35 -22.28 15.69
C GLU A 421 -7.51 -22.12 14.16
N ASN A 422 -6.50 -21.63 13.43
CA ASN A 422 -6.65 -21.31 12.00
C ASN A 422 -5.99 -22.33 11.04
N GLN A 423 -5.47 -23.47 11.54
CA GLN A 423 -4.87 -24.52 10.70
C GLN A 423 -5.87 -25.60 10.23
N ARG A 424 -7.19 -25.47 10.48
CA ARG A 424 -8.20 -26.45 10.02
C ARG A 424 -8.82 -26.14 8.65
N GLY A 425 -8.31 -25.15 7.90
CA GLY A 425 -8.99 -24.64 6.69
C GLY A 425 -8.36 -24.94 5.34
N THR A 426 -7.10 -25.37 5.25
CA THR A 426 -6.42 -25.58 3.95
C THR A 426 -5.95 -27.02 3.82
N GLY A 427 -6.85 -27.89 3.38
CA GLY A 427 -6.53 -29.27 3.05
C GLY A 427 -5.59 -29.36 1.84
N LEU A 428 -4.32 -29.61 2.10
CA LEU A 428 -3.45 -30.34 1.16
C LEU A 428 -3.57 -31.83 1.48
N PRO A 429 -3.62 -32.73 0.48
CA PRO A 429 -3.74 -34.15 0.73
C PRO A 429 -2.39 -34.69 1.23
N THR A 430 -2.30 -34.98 2.52
CA THR A 430 -1.21 -35.80 3.07
C THR A 430 -1.64 -37.25 3.10
N ASP A 431 -0.84 -38.06 2.41
CA ASP A 431 -0.92 -39.49 2.32
C ASP A 431 -0.83 -40.15 3.72
N SER A 432 -1.56 -41.25 3.83
CA SER A 432 -1.81 -42.03 5.04
C SER A 432 -0.54 -42.66 5.65
N ARG A 433 -0.34 -42.52 6.97
CA ARG A 433 -0.02 -43.62 7.92
C ARG A 433 0.27 -43.15 9.35
N GLN A 434 -0.34 -43.90 10.27
CA GLN A 434 -0.03 -44.08 11.70
C GLN A 434 -0.36 -42.93 12.67
N ALA A 435 -1.55 -43.04 13.26
CA ALA A 435 -1.91 -42.42 14.54
C ALA A 435 -1.29 -43.23 15.70
N LEU A 436 -0.57 -42.53 16.59
CA LEU A 436 -0.24 -43.00 17.93
C LEU A 436 -0.82 -41.97 18.92
N ASP A 437 -1.81 -42.44 19.66
CA ASP A 437 -2.54 -41.73 20.70
C ASP A 437 -1.67 -41.63 21.97
N VAL A 438 -1.36 -40.42 22.41
CA VAL A 438 -0.83 -40.15 23.75
C VAL A 438 -1.59 -38.97 24.35
N ARG A 439 -2.62 -39.30 25.14
CA ARG A 439 -3.19 -38.40 26.13
C ARG A 439 -2.22 -38.26 27.30
N GLN A 440 -1.78 -37.04 27.60
CA GLN A 440 -1.24 -36.71 28.92
C GLN A 440 -1.92 -35.47 29.50
N LYS A 441 -2.44 -35.67 30.70
CA LYS A 441 -3.08 -34.70 31.60
C LYS A 441 -2.02 -33.71 32.10
N VAL A 442 -2.40 -32.44 32.24
CA VAL A 442 -1.60 -31.38 32.87
C VAL A 442 -2.29 -30.95 34.17
N CYS A 443 -1.52 -30.93 35.27
CA CYS A 443 -1.72 -30.04 36.41
C CYS A 443 -1.06 -28.71 36.10
#